data_AF-A0A2N2VF35-F1
#
_entry.id   AF-A0A2N2VF35-F1
#
_cell.length_a   1.000
_cell.length_b   1.000
_cell.length_c   1.000
_cell.angle_alpha   90.00
_cell.angle_beta   90.00
_cell.angle_gamma   90.00
#
_symmetry.space_group_name_H-M   'P 1'
#
loop_
_entity.id
_entity.type
_entity.pdbx_description
1 polymer ?
#
loop_
_entity_poly.entity_id
_entity_poly.type
_entity_poly.pdbx_seq_one_letter_code
_entity_poly.pdbx_strand_id
1 'polypeptide(L)'
;MNGKKKPLPPGQFVYPSFERFGLGLFAKRFPNQTERIELSIGGDVESTLTVAGELSSLPRVEQVSDFHCVTTWSCLDVRWSGVRFSDFYEQIVAPRVKPRDDATFVVFRGQDGYACSMQLADLLAPDVLLADTVDGHDLGIEHGAPLRLVAPAHYGYKNVKHIAAIEFWRDRRAYRFPFPYPQLMDHPRGRVAFEERARYLPIWLVRLVYRALMPGARSKMRKALLAYRSRGGSRA
;
A
#
# COMPACT_ATOMS: atom_id res chain seq x y z
N MET A 1 11.54 27.40 -16.00
CA MET A 1 10.34 26.85 -16.69
C MET A 1 9.24 26.72 -15.66
N ASN A 2 8.16 27.51 -15.80
CA ASN A 2 7.08 27.58 -14.82
C ASN A 2 6.14 26.38 -15.04
N GLY A 3 6.50 25.22 -14.49
CA GLY A 3 5.71 23.99 -14.61
C GLY A 3 4.36 24.18 -13.94
N LYS A 4 3.26 24.13 -14.71
CA LYS A 4 1.91 24.16 -14.16
C LYS A 4 1.79 23.00 -13.16
N LYS A 5 1.60 23.32 -11.87
CA LYS A 5 1.29 22.31 -10.85
C LYS A 5 0.06 21.54 -11.28
N LYS A 6 0.17 20.22 -11.36
CA LYS A 6 -0.95 19.33 -11.70
C LYS A 6 -2.08 19.59 -10.70
N PRO A 7 -3.34 19.73 -11.16
CA PRO A 7 -4.45 19.93 -10.22
C PRO A 7 -4.58 18.70 -9.32
N LEU A 8 -4.90 18.93 -8.04
CA LEU A 8 -5.17 17.84 -7.11
C LEU A 8 -6.37 17.02 -7.59
N PRO A 9 -6.39 15.71 -7.30
CA PRO A 9 -7.58 14.92 -7.53
C PRO A 9 -8.79 15.48 -6.78
N PRO A 10 -10.00 15.28 -7.32
CA PRO A 10 -11.22 15.79 -6.70
C PRO A 10 -11.36 15.44 -5.21
N GLY A 11 -11.68 16.46 -4.42
CA GLY A 11 -11.93 16.34 -2.98
C GLY A 11 -10.68 16.08 -2.14
N GLN A 12 -9.48 16.24 -2.71
CA GLN A 12 -8.22 16.21 -1.97
C GLN A 12 -7.80 17.62 -1.52
N PHE A 13 -7.17 17.70 -0.35
CA PHE A 13 -6.38 18.86 0.07
C PHE A 13 -4.93 18.44 0.35
N VAL A 14 -3.98 19.35 0.17
CA VAL A 14 -2.58 19.09 0.53
C VAL A 14 -2.45 19.03 2.04
N TYR A 15 -1.80 17.99 2.54
CA TYR A 15 -1.44 17.85 3.94
C TYR A 15 0.08 17.96 4.08
N PRO A 16 0.58 18.77 5.04
CA PRO A 16 1.98 19.19 5.04
C PRO A 16 2.97 18.11 5.49
N SER A 17 2.49 17.01 6.10
CA SER A 17 3.34 15.96 6.65
C SER A 17 2.92 14.59 6.14
N PHE A 18 3.90 13.72 5.88
CA PHE A 18 3.65 12.32 5.54
C PHE A 18 3.63 11.42 6.79
N GLU A 19 2.87 11.80 7.81
CA GLU A 19 2.81 11.05 9.07
C GLU A 19 2.28 9.62 8.90
N ARG A 20 2.58 8.75 9.87
CA ARG A 20 1.99 7.40 9.95
C ARG A 20 0.46 7.49 9.87
N PHE A 21 -0.11 6.93 8.80
CA PHE A 21 -1.54 6.87 8.54
C PHE A 21 -2.01 5.42 8.44
N GLY A 22 -3.32 5.23 8.63
CA GLY A 22 -4.01 3.95 8.46
C GLY A 22 -5.33 3.92 9.21
N LEU A 23 -5.99 2.76 9.18
CA LEU A 23 -7.21 2.52 9.95
C LEU A 23 -6.86 2.42 11.44
N GLY A 24 -7.63 3.08 12.30
CA GLY A 24 -7.37 3.12 13.75
C GLY A 24 -7.41 1.74 14.44
N LEU A 25 -7.98 0.72 13.81
CA LEU A 25 -7.92 -0.68 14.26
C LEU A 25 -6.48 -1.23 14.28
N PHE A 26 -5.66 -0.83 13.31
CA PHE A 26 -4.28 -1.32 13.13
C PHE A 26 -3.24 -0.44 13.84
N ALA A 27 -3.66 0.64 14.50
CA ALA A 27 -2.74 1.63 15.08
C ALA A 27 -1.68 1.05 16.02
N LYS A 28 -2.07 0.05 16.83
CA LYS A 28 -1.18 -0.62 17.80
C LYS A 28 -0.51 -1.87 17.25
N ARG A 29 -0.72 -2.21 15.98
CA ARG A 29 -0.08 -3.34 15.31
C ARG A 29 1.16 -2.83 14.59
N PHE A 30 2.24 -3.58 14.71
CA PHE A 30 3.55 -3.25 14.18
C PHE A 30 4.17 -4.52 13.59
N PRO A 31 5.02 -4.39 12.55
CA PRO A 31 5.79 -5.52 12.04
C PRO A 31 6.73 -6.07 13.12
N ASN A 32 7.04 -7.36 13.00
CA ASN A 32 8.05 -8.02 13.83
C ASN A 32 9.43 -7.95 13.18
N GLN A 33 9.49 -7.72 11.87
CA GLN A 33 10.73 -7.62 11.11
C GLN A 33 10.70 -6.39 10.19
N THR A 34 11.68 -5.51 10.34
CA THR A 34 11.82 -4.27 9.55
C THR A 34 13.16 -4.15 8.81
N GLU A 35 14.10 -5.04 9.08
CA GLU A 35 15.49 -4.91 8.59
C GLU A 35 15.77 -5.76 7.34
N ARG A 36 15.05 -6.87 7.16
CA ARG A 36 15.20 -7.76 6.01
C ARG A 36 13.87 -8.01 5.35
N ILE A 37 13.88 -8.03 4.03
CA ILE A 37 12.72 -8.42 3.24
C ILE A 37 12.58 -9.94 3.31
N GLU A 38 11.41 -10.43 3.66
CA GLU A 38 11.05 -11.84 3.59
C GLU A 38 9.60 -11.92 3.12
N LEU A 39 9.41 -12.37 1.89
CA LEU A 39 8.17 -12.25 1.14
C LEU A 39 7.72 -13.62 0.65
N SER A 40 6.60 -14.10 1.19
CA SER A 40 5.97 -15.31 0.67
C SER A 40 5.11 -15.00 -0.55
N ILE A 41 5.15 -15.89 -1.54
CA ILE A 41 4.40 -15.79 -2.79
C ILE A 41 3.60 -17.07 -2.97
N GLY A 42 2.28 -16.94 -3.16
CA GLY A 42 1.38 -18.09 -3.21
C GLY A 42 0.00 -17.80 -3.79
N GLY A 43 -0.99 -18.57 -3.37
CA GLY A 43 -2.38 -18.52 -3.85
C GLY A 43 -2.70 -19.61 -4.87
N ASP A 44 -3.50 -19.29 -5.88
CA ASP A 44 -3.78 -20.11 -7.06
C ASP A 44 -2.54 -20.11 -8.00
N VAL A 45 -1.49 -20.84 -7.60
CA VAL A 45 -0.20 -20.91 -8.29
C VAL A 45 0.26 -22.37 -8.45
N GLU A 46 1.21 -22.66 -9.35
CA GLU A 46 1.80 -24.00 -9.44
C GLU A 46 2.78 -24.32 -8.31
N SER A 47 3.51 -23.32 -7.81
CA SER A 47 4.50 -23.50 -6.74
C SER A 47 4.60 -22.24 -5.89
N THR A 48 4.72 -22.42 -4.57
CA THR A 48 4.95 -21.30 -3.65
C THR A 48 6.43 -20.95 -3.58
N LEU A 49 6.75 -19.67 -3.35
CA LEU A 49 8.13 -19.20 -3.21
C LEU A 49 8.26 -18.25 -2.03
N THR A 50 9.38 -18.32 -1.31
CA THR A 50 9.79 -17.27 -0.38
C THR A 50 10.95 -16.51 -0.99
N VAL A 51 10.81 -15.18 -1.09
CA VAL A 51 11.83 -14.25 -1.59
C VAL A 51 12.41 -13.50 -0.39
N ALA A 52 13.72 -13.64 -0.16
CA ALA A 52 14.39 -13.03 1.00
C ALA A 52 15.52 -12.05 0.60
N GLY A 53 15.99 -12.12 -0.64
CA GLY A 53 17.05 -11.24 -1.14
C GLY A 53 17.00 -10.97 -2.63
N GLU A 54 16.23 -11.75 -3.40
CA GLU A 54 16.19 -11.67 -4.86
C GLU A 54 15.59 -10.36 -5.41
N LEU A 55 14.89 -9.58 -4.59
CA LEU A 55 14.48 -8.23 -5.00
C LEU A 55 15.69 -7.32 -5.25
N SER A 56 16.80 -7.52 -4.53
CA SER A 56 18.01 -6.70 -4.70
C SER A 56 18.72 -6.92 -6.04
N SER A 57 18.46 -8.05 -6.73
CA SER A 57 19.04 -8.32 -8.05
C SER A 57 18.24 -7.71 -9.21
N LEU A 58 17.04 -7.19 -8.95
CA LEU A 58 16.20 -6.58 -9.96
C LEU A 58 16.59 -5.11 -10.20
N PRO A 59 16.31 -4.54 -11.38
CA PRO A 59 16.59 -3.14 -11.67
C PRO A 59 15.91 -2.22 -10.65
N ARG A 60 16.69 -1.34 -10.03
CA ARG A 60 16.16 -0.30 -9.12
C ARG A 60 15.66 0.90 -9.92
N VAL A 61 14.57 1.47 -9.44
CA VAL A 61 13.92 2.65 -10.04
C VAL A 61 13.64 3.67 -8.95
N GLU A 62 13.97 4.92 -9.24
CA GLU A 62 13.51 6.07 -8.46
C GLU A 62 12.31 6.71 -9.15
N GLN A 63 11.28 7.07 -8.37
CA GLN A 63 10.16 7.85 -8.87
C GLN A 63 9.73 8.92 -7.87
N VAL A 64 9.26 10.04 -8.40
CA VAL A 64 8.57 11.06 -7.62
C VAL A 64 7.09 10.97 -7.94
N SER A 65 6.26 10.76 -6.91
CA SER A 65 4.82 10.58 -7.10
C SER A 65 4.03 11.13 -5.92
N ASP A 66 2.83 11.62 -6.22
CA ASP A 66 1.90 12.06 -5.18
C ASP A 66 1.26 10.85 -4.48
N PHE A 67 1.08 10.97 -3.17
CA PHE A 67 0.34 10.03 -2.35
C PHE A 67 -1.04 10.58 -2.04
N HIS A 68 -2.09 9.83 -2.40
CA HIS A 68 -3.47 10.25 -2.23
C HIS A 68 -4.20 9.36 -1.24
N CYS A 69 -4.60 9.90 -0.09
CA CYS A 69 -5.39 9.14 0.87
C CYS A 69 -6.89 9.13 0.50
N VAL A 70 -7.54 7.99 0.72
CA VAL A 70 -9.00 7.85 0.52
C VAL A 70 -9.79 8.79 1.44
N THR A 71 -9.17 9.29 2.51
CA THR A 71 -9.78 10.19 3.49
C THR A 71 -9.51 11.67 3.23
N THR A 72 -9.47 12.06 1.96
CA THR A 72 -9.50 13.45 1.46
C THR A 72 -8.21 14.27 1.58
N TRP A 73 -7.07 13.67 1.89
CA TRP A 73 -5.79 14.39 1.92
C TRP A 73 -4.75 13.79 0.97
N SER A 74 -3.79 14.61 0.54
CA SER A 74 -2.66 14.21 -0.30
C SER A 74 -1.33 14.70 0.28
N CYS A 75 -0.27 13.91 0.10
CA CYS A 75 1.11 14.33 0.26
C CYS A 75 1.74 14.34 -1.13
N LEU A 76 2.37 15.45 -1.52
CA LEU A 76 2.86 15.65 -2.88
C LEU A 76 4.35 15.37 -2.97
N ASP A 77 4.81 15.06 -4.18
CA ASP A 77 6.23 14.98 -4.52
C ASP A 77 7.04 13.99 -3.65
N VAL A 78 6.42 12.88 -3.22
CA VAL A 78 7.09 11.86 -2.41
C VAL A 78 8.07 11.07 -3.28
N ARG A 79 9.33 10.99 -2.87
CA ARG A 79 10.37 10.27 -3.62
C ARG A 79 10.46 8.84 -3.13
N TRP A 80 10.22 7.89 -4.02
CA TRP A 80 10.30 6.46 -3.74
C TRP A 80 11.46 5.85 -4.50
N SER A 81 12.11 4.85 -3.90
CA SER A 81 13.04 3.97 -4.60
C SER A 81 12.72 2.52 -4.25
N GLY A 82 12.92 1.63 -5.23
CA GLY A 82 12.63 0.21 -5.11
C GLY A 82 12.64 -0.47 -6.47
N VAL A 83 11.83 -1.52 -6.61
CA VAL A 83 11.72 -2.33 -7.83
C VAL A 83 10.33 -2.20 -8.43
N ARG A 84 10.22 -2.14 -9.76
CA ARG A 84 8.89 -2.17 -10.40
C ARG A 84 8.20 -3.50 -10.14
N PHE A 85 6.91 -3.44 -9.85
CA PHE A 85 6.12 -4.65 -9.67
C PHE A 85 6.08 -5.49 -10.95
N SER A 86 6.08 -4.86 -12.13
CA SER A 86 6.19 -5.55 -13.43
C SER A 86 7.46 -6.39 -13.52
N ASP A 87 8.62 -5.80 -13.18
CA ASP A 87 9.92 -6.46 -13.28
C ASP A 87 9.99 -7.64 -12.29
N PHE A 88 9.48 -7.44 -11.07
CA PHE A 88 9.32 -8.52 -10.09
C PHE A 88 8.41 -9.64 -10.59
N TYR A 89 7.27 -9.30 -11.19
CA TYR A 89 6.32 -10.27 -11.69
C TYR A 89 6.92 -11.09 -12.84
N GLU A 90 7.51 -10.43 -13.83
CA GLU A 90 8.04 -11.07 -15.04
C GLU A 90 9.31 -11.89 -14.77
N GLN A 91 10.20 -11.42 -13.89
CA GLN A 91 11.51 -12.06 -13.68
C GLN A 91 11.53 -13.05 -12.52
N ILE A 92 10.61 -12.93 -11.55
CA ILE A 92 10.56 -13.83 -10.38
C ILE A 92 9.26 -14.64 -10.36
N VAL A 93 8.11 -13.97 -10.37
CA VAL A 93 6.82 -14.64 -10.14
C VAL A 93 6.44 -15.56 -11.29
N ALA A 94 6.30 -15.02 -12.50
CA ALA A 94 5.88 -15.78 -13.67
C ALA A 94 6.75 -17.03 -13.93
N PRO A 95 8.10 -16.97 -13.92
CA PRO A 95 8.92 -18.14 -14.21
C PRO A 95 9.00 -19.17 -13.06
N ARG A 96 8.95 -18.74 -11.79
CA ARG A 96 9.21 -19.62 -10.63
C ARG A 96 7.95 -20.08 -9.90
N VAL A 97 6.95 -19.19 -9.80
CA VAL A 97 5.69 -19.42 -9.05
C VAL A 97 4.58 -19.89 -9.99
N LYS A 98 4.56 -19.34 -11.22
CA LYS A 98 3.58 -19.65 -12.28
C LYS A 98 2.13 -19.53 -11.78
N PRO A 99 1.62 -18.31 -11.55
CA PRO A 99 0.21 -18.09 -11.27
C PRO A 99 -0.67 -18.66 -12.40
N ARG A 100 -1.88 -19.12 -12.06
CA ARG A 100 -2.85 -19.53 -13.08
C ARG A 100 -3.19 -18.36 -14.01
N ASP A 101 -3.45 -18.62 -15.29
CA ASP A 101 -3.73 -17.58 -16.29
C ASP A 101 -4.96 -16.71 -15.94
N ASP A 102 -5.91 -17.27 -15.19
CA ASP A 102 -7.12 -16.59 -14.70
C ASP A 102 -6.95 -15.99 -13.29
N ALA A 103 -5.77 -16.06 -12.67
CA ALA A 103 -5.45 -15.47 -11.37
C ALA A 103 -5.23 -13.95 -11.49
N THR A 104 -6.33 -13.22 -11.66
CA THR A 104 -6.34 -11.77 -11.92
C THR A 104 -6.38 -10.89 -10.67
N PHE A 105 -6.56 -11.48 -9.48
CA PHE A 105 -6.57 -10.76 -8.21
C PHE A 105 -5.29 -11.02 -7.44
N VAL A 106 -4.68 -9.96 -6.89
CA VAL A 106 -3.49 -10.06 -6.05
C VAL A 106 -3.83 -9.54 -4.65
N VAL A 107 -3.59 -10.36 -3.64
CA VAL A 107 -3.79 -10.03 -2.23
C VAL A 107 -2.43 -9.79 -1.59
N PHE A 108 -2.23 -8.58 -1.09
CA PHE A 108 -1.09 -8.22 -0.27
C PHE A 108 -1.45 -8.38 1.19
N ARG A 109 -0.58 -9.04 1.96
CA ARG A 109 -0.71 -9.13 3.43
C ARG A 109 0.50 -8.49 4.09
N GLY A 110 0.23 -7.57 5.01
CA GLY A 110 1.22 -6.91 5.85
C GLY A 110 1.48 -7.68 7.14
N GLN A 111 2.68 -7.54 7.69
CA GLN A 111 3.06 -8.11 8.99
C GLN A 111 2.20 -7.57 10.15
N ASP A 112 1.61 -6.38 10.00
CA ASP A 112 0.68 -5.78 10.96
C ASP A 112 -0.74 -6.38 10.89
N GLY A 113 -0.93 -7.40 10.03
CA GLY A 113 -2.19 -8.07 9.78
C GLY A 113 -3.14 -7.28 8.87
N TYR A 114 -2.72 -6.14 8.32
CA TYR A 114 -3.49 -5.46 7.28
C TYR A 114 -3.40 -6.26 5.98
N ALA A 115 -4.47 -6.26 5.19
CA ALA A 115 -4.46 -6.85 3.87
C ALA A 115 -5.31 -6.05 2.91
N CYS A 116 -4.93 -6.07 1.64
CA CYS A 116 -5.70 -5.47 0.57
C CYS A 116 -5.58 -6.27 -0.72
N SER A 117 -6.62 -6.20 -1.56
CA SER A 117 -6.61 -6.79 -2.90
C SER A 117 -6.56 -5.72 -3.99
N MET A 118 -5.86 -6.03 -5.07
CA MET A 118 -5.77 -5.25 -6.31
C MET A 118 -5.88 -6.15 -7.54
N GLN A 119 -6.22 -5.56 -8.69
CA GLN A 119 -6.17 -6.25 -9.97
C GLN A 119 -4.72 -6.40 -10.41
N LEU A 120 -4.33 -7.58 -10.93
CA LEU A 120 -2.99 -7.80 -11.48
C LEU A 120 -2.67 -6.78 -12.58
N ALA A 121 -3.63 -6.50 -13.46
CA ALA A 121 -3.47 -5.50 -14.52
C ALA A 121 -3.19 -4.08 -14.00
N ASP A 122 -3.69 -3.73 -12.80
CA ASP A 122 -3.36 -2.43 -12.18
C ASP A 122 -1.94 -2.43 -11.60
N LEU A 123 -1.46 -3.57 -11.12
CA LEU A 123 -0.14 -3.72 -10.52
C LEU A 123 0.99 -3.79 -11.56
N LEU A 124 0.68 -4.22 -12.78
CA LEU A 124 1.63 -4.24 -13.90
C LEU A 124 1.82 -2.86 -14.55
N ALA A 125 1.21 -1.80 -14.01
CA ALA A 125 1.45 -0.44 -14.47
C ALA A 125 2.91 0.00 -14.19
N PRO A 126 3.51 0.82 -15.07
CA PRO A 126 4.95 1.12 -15.04
C PRO A 126 5.40 1.97 -13.83
N ASP A 127 4.46 2.61 -13.13
CA ASP A 127 4.68 3.45 -11.94
C ASP A 127 4.37 2.73 -10.62
N VAL A 128 4.07 1.43 -10.67
CA VAL A 128 3.84 0.61 -9.47
C VAL A 128 5.14 -0.01 -9.00
N LEU A 129 5.51 0.28 -7.76
CA LEU A 129 6.74 -0.18 -7.12
C LEU A 129 6.47 -1.06 -5.90
N LEU A 130 7.34 -2.04 -5.70
CA LEU A 130 7.69 -2.56 -4.39
C LEU A 130 8.84 -1.70 -3.86
N ALA A 131 8.53 -0.76 -2.97
CA ALA A 131 9.47 0.24 -2.47
C ALA A 131 10.02 -0.17 -1.10
N ASP A 132 11.32 0.07 -0.91
CA ASP A 132 12.10 -0.14 0.32
C ASP A 132 12.76 1.16 0.83
N THR A 133 12.70 2.24 0.03
CA THR A 133 13.28 3.55 0.35
C THR A 133 12.26 4.66 0.11
N VAL A 134 12.25 5.68 0.97
CA VAL A 134 11.48 6.93 0.81
C VAL A 134 12.37 8.13 1.13
N ASP A 135 12.33 9.16 0.29
CA ASP A 135 13.08 10.41 0.44
C ASP A 135 14.59 10.21 0.70
N GLY A 136 15.17 9.19 0.07
CA GLY A 136 16.60 8.86 0.17
C GLY A 136 17.00 8.06 1.41
N HIS A 137 16.03 7.62 2.22
CA HIS A 137 16.26 6.82 3.42
C HIS A 137 15.49 5.50 3.35
N ASP A 138 16.01 4.46 3.99
CA ASP A 138 15.27 3.21 4.18
C ASP A 138 13.91 3.49 4.83
N LEU A 139 12.90 2.69 4.49
CA LEU A 139 11.59 2.88 5.07
C LEU A 139 11.64 2.74 6.60
N GLY A 140 11.16 3.77 7.28
CA GLY A 140 10.80 3.67 8.69
C GLY A 140 9.54 2.83 8.91
N ILE A 141 9.31 2.44 10.17
CA ILE A 141 8.13 1.66 10.56
C ILE A 141 6.81 2.41 10.30
N GLU A 142 6.81 3.74 10.30
CA GLU A 142 5.65 4.55 9.93
C GLU A 142 5.26 4.44 8.45
N HIS A 143 6.24 4.17 7.58
CA HIS A 143 6.10 4.20 6.13
C HIS A 143 5.97 2.82 5.52
N GLY A 144 6.33 1.75 6.24
CA GLY A 144 6.03 0.39 5.85
C GLY A 144 7.22 -0.55 5.76
N ALA A 145 8.30 -0.28 6.51
CA ALA A 145 9.49 -1.11 6.57
C ALA A 145 9.20 -2.63 6.66
N PRO A 146 9.98 -3.50 6.00
CA PRO A 146 11.07 -3.19 5.09
C PRO A 146 10.59 -2.91 3.65
N LEU A 147 9.33 -3.27 3.34
CA LEU A 147 8.81 -3.25 1.99
C LEU A 147 7.35 -2.81 1.97
N ARG A 148 7.00 -1.92 1.04
CA ARG A 148 5.62 -1.49 0.81
C ARG A 148 5.27 -1.47 -0.67
N LEU A 149 3.97 -1.45 -0.95
CA LEU A 149 3.47 -1.13 -2.27
C LEU A 149 3.37 0.39 -2.44
N VAL A 150 3.77 0.86 -3.61
CA VAL A 150 3.54 2.21 -4.11
C VAL A 150 2.81 2.10 -5.44
N ALA A 151 1.56 2.55 -5.48
CA ALA A 151 0.69 2.56 -6.66
C ALA A 151 0.03 3.95 -6.75
N PRO A 152 0.65 4.92 -7.43
CA PRO A 152 0.23 6.34 -7.41
C PRO A 152 -1.18 6.59 -7.95
N ALA A 153 -1.62 5.78 -8.91
CA ALA A 153 -2.97 5.86 -9.48
C ALA A 153 -4.07 5.43 -8.50
N HIS A 154 -3.73 4.81 -7.35
CA HIS A 154 -4.66 4.21 -6.40
C HIS A 154 -4.59 4.87 -5.02
N TYR A 155 -5.71 4.88 -4.31
CA TYR A 155 -5.76 5.45 -2.97
C TYR A 155 -4.87 4.69 -1.99
N GLY A 156 -4.38 5.42 -0.98
CA GLY A 156 -3.39 4.94 -0.02
C GLY A 156 -3.72 3.68 0.78
N TYR A 157 -5.00 3.28 0.88
CA TYR A 157 -5.35 2.01 1.53
C TYR A 157 -5.03 0.78 0.66
N LYS A 158 -4.95 0.95 -0.67
CA LYS A 158 -4.46 -0.09 -1.60
C LYS A 158 -2.94 -0.28 -1.51
N ASN A 159 -2.23 0.76 -1.08
CA ASN A 159 -0.78 0.78 -0.95
C ASN A 159 -0.35 0.12 0.37
N VAL A 160 -0.33 -1.21 0.41
CA VAL A 160 -0.06 -2.01 1.62
C VAL A 160 1.35 -1.78 2.15
N LYS A 161 1.47 -1.67 3.47
CA LYS A 161 2.73 -1.49 4.22
C LYS A 161 3.18 -2.83 4.80
N HIS A 162 4.48 -2.93 5.13
CA HIS A 162 5.05 -4.08 5.84
C HIS A 162 4.77 -5.41 5.13
N ILE A 163 4.86 -5.45 3.80
CA ILE A 163 4.42 -6.60 3.00
C ILE A 163 5.21 -7.85 3.42
N ALA A 164 4.45 -8.91 3.73
CA ALA A 164 4.94 -10.23 4.11
C ALA A 164 4.49 -11.33 3.14
N ALA A 165 3.37 -11.11 2.44
CA ALA A 165 2.86 -12.06 1.46
C ALA A 165 2.22 -11.36 0.25
N ILE A 166 2.41 -11.95 -0.93
CA ILE A 166 1.72 -11.63 -2.18
C ILE A 166 1.06 -12.91 -2.71
N GLU A 167 -0.26 -12.91 -2.76
CA GLU A 167 -1.02 -14.09 -3.18
C GLU A 167 -1.81 -13.79 -4.46
N PHE A 168 -1.70 -14.65 -5.45
CA PHE A 168 -2.43 -14.56 -6.71
C PHE A 168 -3.69 -15.44 -6.64
N TRP A 169 -4.84 -14.90 -7.02
CA TRP A 169 -6.13 -15.57 -6.85
C TRP A 169 -7.02 -15.35 -8.06
N ARG A 170 -7.80 -16.38 -8.40
CA ARG A 170 -8.84 -16.32 -9.44
C ARG A 170 -10.11 -15.64 -8.94
N ASP A 171 -10.44 -15.86 -7.66
CA ASP A 171 -11.63 -15.31 -7.02
C ASP A 171 -11.27 -14.32 -5.90
N ARG A 172 -11.87 -13.12 -5.98
CA ARG A 172 -11.78 -12.08 -4.94
C ARG A 172 -12.23 -12.56 -3.56
N ARG A 173 -13.05 -13.61 -3.44
CA ARG A 173 -13.49 -14.17 -2.14
C ARG A 173 -12.33 -14.61 -1.24
N ALA A 174 -11.14 -14.82 -1.79
CA ALA A 174 -9.91 -15.05 -1.03
C ALA A 174 -9.52 -13.86 -0.11
N TYR A 175 -10.11 -12.68 -0.34
CA TYR A 175 -9.92 -11.49 0.45
C TYR A 175 -11.24 -10.95 1.01
N ARG A 176 -11.20 -10.50 2.28
CA ARG A 176 -12.27 -9.74 2.91
C ARG A 176 -11.70 -8.48 3.55
N PHE A 177 -12.40 -7.37 3.37
CA PHE A 177 -12.01 -6.12 4.02
C PHE A 177 -12.11 -6.27 5.56
N PRO A 178 -11.19 -5.66 6.34
CA PRO A 178 -11.15 -5.86 7.78
C PRO A 178 -12.42 -5.41 8.52
N PHE A 179 -12.99 -6.29 9.34
CA PHE A 179 -14.00 -5.95 10.34
C PHE A 179 -13.42 -4.96 11.37
N PRO A 180 -14.16 -3.94 11.86
CA PRO A 180 -15.59 -3.70 11.74
C PRO A 180 -16.01 -2.84 10.54
N TYR A 181 -15.11 -2.55 9.60
CA TYR A 181 -15.46 -1.70 8.47
C TYR A 181 -16.30 -2.47 7.45
N PRO A 182 -17.44 -1.93 6.99
CA PRO A 182 -18.29 -2.63 6.04
C PRO A 182 -17.61 -2.78 4.67
N GLN A 183 -17.80 -3.92 4.01
CA GLN A 183 -17.14 -4.26 2.74
C GLN A 183 -17.42 -3.25 1.61
N LEU A 184 -18.52 -2.51 1.70
CA LEU A 184 -18.85 -1.42 0.77
C LEU A 184 -17.82 -0.28 0.75
N MET A 185 -16.98 -0.17 1.80
CA MET A 185 -15.86 0.78 1.85
C MET A 185 -14.63 0.31 1.06
N ASP A 186 -14.55 -0.98 0.69
CA ASP A 186 -13.50 -1.49 -0.18
C ASP A 186 -13.93 -1.38 -1.65
N HIS A 187 -13.21 -0.58 -2.42
CA HIS A 187 -13.43 -0.50 -3.85
C HIS A 187 -12.54 -1.54 -4.58
N PRO A 188 -13.06 -2.30 -5.57
CA PRO A 188 -12.25 -3.29 -6.31
C PRO A 188 -10.93 -2.77 -6.85
N ARG A 189 -10.93 -1.57 -7.47
CA ARG A 189 -9.72 -0.92 -8.01
C ARG A 189 -9.22 0.16 -7.06
N GLY A 190 -9.99 1.22 -6.84
CA GLY A 190 -9.66 2.26 -5.86
C GLY A 190 -8.82 3.38 -6.47
N ARG A 191 -9.10 3.68 -7.74
CA ARG A 191 -8.39 4.65 -8.56
C ARG A 191 -8.75 6.08 -8.18
N VAL A 192 -7.72 6.91 -8.08
CA VAL A 192 -7.81 8.29 -7.61
C VAL A 192 -8.53 9.18 -8.63
N ALA A 193 -8.22 9.02 -9.92
CA ALA A 193 -8.78 9.82 -11.01
C ALA A 193 -10.30 9.66 -11.16
N PHE A 194 -10.84 8.52 -10.74
CA PHE A 194 -12.26 8.17 -10.86
C PHE A 194 -13.02 8.28 -9.53
N GLU A 195 -12.39 8.82 -8.47
CA GLU A 195 -13.01 8.95 -7.15
C GLU A 195 -13.55 7.64 -6.54
N GLU A 196 -12.87 6.53 -6.82
CA GLU A 196 -13.28 5.19 -6.40
C GLU A 196 -13.00 4.94 -4.90
N ARG A 197 -13.69 5.68 -4.02
CA ARG A 197 -13.51 5.65 -2.56
C ARG A 197 -14.33 4.57 -1.86
N ALA A 198 -15.46 4.19 -2.45
CA ALA A 198 -16.38 3.18 -1.94
C ALA A 198 -17.14 2.55 -3.13
N ARG A 199 -17.67 1.34 -2.95
CA ARG A 199 -18.32 0.59 -4.03
C ARG A 199 -19.73 1.07 -4.36
N TYR A 200 -20.51 1.45 -3.34
CA TYR A 200 -21.95 1.71 -3.50
C TYR A 200 -22.46 2.98 -2.79
N LEU A 201 -21.59 3.70 -2.07
CA LEU A 201 -22.00 4.91 -1.36
C LEU A 201 -21.80 6.17 -2.21
N PRO A 202 -22.71 7.16 -2.11
CA PRO A 202 -22.50 8.47 -2.71
C PRO A 202 -21.20 9.12 -2.21
N ILE A 203 -20.39 9.61 -3.15
CA ILE A 203 -19.05 10.16 -2.88
C ILE A 203 -19.11 11.32 -1.85
N TRP A 204 -20.10 12.20 -1.94
CA TRP A 204 -20.25 13.34 -1.03
C TRP A 204 -20.42 12.89 0.42
N LEU A 205 -21.19 11.81 0.65
CA LEU A 205 -21.44 11.26 1.97
C LEU A 205 -20.18 10.59 2.53
N VAL A 206 -19.49 9.82 1.70
CA VAL A 206 -18.21 9.15 2.06
C VAL A 206 -17.17 10.18 2.50
N ARG A 207 -17.05 11.29 1.77
CA ARG A 207 -16.13 12.39 2.12
C ARG A 207 -16.46 13.02 3.46
N LEU A 208 -17.75 13.25 3.74
CA LEU A 208 -18.21 13.82 5.01
C LEU A 208 -17.82 12.89 6.18
N VAL A 209 -18.14 11.61 6.06
CA VAL A 209 -17.83 10.59 7.08
C VAL A 209 -16.32 10.49 7.31
N TYR A 210 -15.52 10.43 6.24
CA TYR A 210 -14.06 10.38 6.39
C TYR A 210 -13.50 11.61 7.08
N ARG A 211 -13.90 12.82 6.69
CA ARG A 211 -13.42 14.05 7.32
C ARG A 211 -13.68 14.07 8.83
N ALA A 212 -14.84 13.58 9.27
CA ALA A 212 -15.18 13.50 10.69
C ALA A 212 -14.31 12.49 11.46
N LEU A 213 -13.99 11.33 10.86
CA LEU A 213 -13.22 10.26 11.54
C LEU A 213 -11.70 10.52 11.59
N MET A 214 -11.18 11.38 10.70
CA MET A 214 -9.74 11.53 10.50
C MET A 214 -8.94 12.05 11.70
N PRO A 215 -9.38 13.09 12.45
CA PRO A 215 -8.63 13.60 13.60
C PRO A 215 -8.39 12.51 14.67
N GLY A 216 -9.42 11.71 14.95
CA GLY A 216 -9.34 10.60 15.90
C GLY A 216 -8.41 9.49 15.43
N ALA A 217 -8.52 9.07 14.16
CA ALA A 217 -7.64 8.06 13.58
C ALA A 217 -6.16 8.50 13.60
N ARG A 218 -5.85 9.73 13.17
CA ARG A 218 -4.49 10.28 13.21
C ARG A 218 -3.93 10.36 14.63
N SER A 219 -4.72 10.87 15.58
CA SER A 219 -4.33 10.93 16.99
C SER A 219 -3.99 9.54 17.54
N LYS A 220 -4.78 8.52 17.17
CA LYS A 220 -4.53 7.13 17.57
C LYS A 220 -3.25 6.56 16.96
N MET A 221 -3.01 6.79 15.67
CA MET A 221 -1.77 6.36 14.99
C MET A 221 -0.53 7.01 15.61
N ARG A 222 -0.58 8.33 15.84
CA ARG A 222 0.51 9.10 16.46
C ARG A 222 0.81 8.63 17.88
N LYS A 223 -0.20 8.52 18.74
CA LYS A 223 -0.04 8.01 20.11
C LYS A 223 0.57 6.61 20.13
N ALA A 224 0.12 5.73 19.24
CA ALA A 224 0.65 4.38 19.16
C ALA A 224 2.12 4.34 18.70
N LEU A 225 2.49 5.16 17.71
CA LEU A 225 3.88 5.25 17.25
C LEU A 225 4.82 5.80 18.35
N LEU A 226 4.39 6.82 19.08
CA LEU A 226 5.14 7.35 20.22
C LEU A 226 5.35 6.29 21.31
N ALA A 227 4.29 5.54 21.65
CA ALA A 227 4.37 4.46 22.62
C ALA A 227 5.25 3.28 22.16
N TYR A 228 5.30 3.01 20.85
CA TYR A 228 6.21 2.01 20.28
C TYR A 228 7.67 2.45 20.45
N ARG A 229 7.99 3.69 20.05
CA ARG A 229 9.34 4.27 20.17
C ARG A 229 9.81 4.37 21.62
N SER A 230 8.91 4.66 22.56
CA SER A 230 9.28 4.75 23.98
C SER A 230 9.60 3.39 24.62
N ARG A 231 9.18 2.28 24.02
CA ARG A 231 9.42 0.90 24.50
C ARG A 231 10.69 0.27 23.91
N GLY A 232 11.52 1.05 23.23
CA GLY A 232 12.69 0.53 22.51
C GLY A 232 12.35 -0.20 21.22
N GLY A 233 11.13 0.00 20.68
CA GLY A 233 10.80 -0.44 19.33
C GLY A 233 11.81 0.17 18.34
N SER A 234 12.35 -0.67 17.47
CA SER A 234 13.53 -0.36 16.65
C SER A 234 13.46 1.04 16.05
N ARG A 235 14.49 1.84 16.34
CA ARG A 235 14.75 3.10 15.63
C ARG A 235 15.35 2.70 14.29
N ALA A 236 14.49 2.34 13.34
CA ALA A 236 14.82 2.43 11.92
C ALA A 236 14.54 3.87 11.47
#